data_AF-A0A930QM90-F1
#
_entry.id   AF-A0A930QM90-F1
#
_cell.length_a   1.000
_cell.length_b   1.000
_cell.length_c   1.000
_cell.angle_alpha   90.00
_cell.angle_beta   90.00
_cell.angle_gamma   90.00
#
_symmetry.space_group_name_H-M   'P 1'
#
loop_
_entity.id
_entity.type
_entity.pdbx_description
1 polymer ?
#
loop_
_entity_poly.entity_id
_entity_poly.type
_entity_poly.pdbx_seq_one_letter_code
_entity_poly.pdbx_strand_id
1 'polypeptide(L)'
;MSESVIKQKENSLAVAPVGELIRRFALPAIVSMLVNTIYNITDQIFIGHTVGILGNAATNTAFPIVILSTGLAQLVGIGTAANFNLSMGAKEWDAARSYVGTGLIMSAALGIVLGCLIFMFQTPVLLLCGATENVLPYAQRYLGITACGLPFLLFFTANSMLIRADGAPSYAMRCMVSGAVLNILLDALFMLGFGWGMEGAALATVMAQIVSFLVCIRYFFRFQAFPIVLTMLRVRGHEMLRIAKLGLSNFLNQIIMMIVGITLNNILTHYGAASVYGADIPLAVAGIVTKLNSVLIAFTVGLAQGCQPIFSFNMGAGNYGRIKETYR
;
A
#
# COMPACT_ATOMS: atom_id res chain seq x y z
N MET A 1 38.96 -29.29 -13.72
CA MET A 1 39.18 -27.94 -14.31
C MET A 1 38.12 -27.00 -13.74
N SER A 2 38.59 -26.11 -12.87
CA SER A 2 37.94 -25.00 -12.14
C SER A 2 36.42 -24.97 -11.98
N GLU A 3 35.98 -25.24 -10.74
CA GLU A 3 34.81 -24.61 -10.13
C GLU A 3 34.93 -23.09 -10.28
N SER A 4 34.04 -22.49 -11.06
CA SER A 4 33.86 -21.04 -11.07
C SER A 4 33.20 -20.63 -9.76
N VAL A 5 34.00 -20.29 -8.76
CA VAL A 5 33.58 -19.55 -7.57
C VAL A 5 32.99 -18.23 -8.06
N ILE A 6 31.66 -18.21 -8.21
CA ILE A 6 30.91 -16.96 -8.30
C ILE A 6 31.19 -16.24 -6.98
N LYS A 7 32.07 -15.23 -7.00
CA LYS A 7 32.22 -14.27 -5.90
C LYS A 7 30.82 -13.71 -5.63
N GLN A 8 30.12 -14.28 -4.64
CA GLN A 8 28.86 -13.74 -4.16
C GLN A 8 29.15 -12.32 -3.68
N LYS A 9 28.64 -11.34 -4.42
CA LYS A 9 28.65 -9.95 -4.00
C LYS A 9 27.94 -9.90 -2.65
N GLU A 10 28.68 -9.60 -1.58
CA GLU A 10 28.09 -9.51 -0.24
C GLU A 10 26.89 -8.57 -0.25
N ASN A 11 25.81 -8.96 0.42
CA ASN A 11 24.58 -8.19 0.42
C ASN A 11 24.87 -6.81 1.02
N SER A 12 24.52 -5.74 0.30
CA SER A 12 24.77 -4.37 0.75
C SER A 12 24.17 -4.05 2.12
N LEU A 13 23.09 -4.72 2.53
CA LEU A 13 22.47 -4.58 3.85
C LEU A 13 23.41 -5.01 5.00
N ALA A 14 24.35 -5.91 4.71
CA ALA A 14 25.34 -6.42 5.66
C ALA A 14 26.54 -5.47 5.85
N VAL A 15 27.00 -4.84 4.76
CA VAL A 15 28.33 -4.20 4.71
C VAL A 15 28.32 -2.70 4.50
N ALA A 16 27.31 -2.12 3.84
CA ALA A 16 27.30 -0.69 3.55
C ALA A 16 27.13 0.16 4.82
N PRO A 17 27.60 1.42 4.86
CA PRO A 17 27.38 2.30 6.00
C PRO A 17 25.89 2.48 6.31
N VAL A 18 25.51 2.43 7.59
CA VAL A 18 24.09 2.49 8.00
C VAL A 18 23.43 3.80 7.56
N GLY A 19 24.11 4.94 7.72
CA GLY A 19 23.58 6.24 7.27
C GLY A 19 23.35 6.31 5.75
N GLU A 20 24.19 5.65 4.95
CA GLU A 20 24.00 5.55 3.50
C GLU A 20 22.78 4.67 3.17
N LEU A 21 22.64 3.52 3.84
CA LEU A 21 21.49 2.62 3.67
C LEU A 21 20.19 3.32 4.04
N ILE A 22 20.13 4.02 5.18
CA ILE A 22 18.94 4.78 5.58
C ILE A 22 18.57 5.78 4.49
N ARG A 23 19.50 6.60 4.01
CA ARG A 23 19.23 7.57 2.93
C ARG A 23 18.74 6.89 1.66
N ARG A 24 19.41 5.81 1.22
CA ARG A 24 19.10 5.08 -0.01
C ARG A 24 17.72 4.40 0.04
N PHE A 25 17.26 3.95 1.20
CA PHE A 25 16.00 3.24 1.35
C PHE A 25 14.83 4.12 1.81
N ALA A 26 15.08 5.03 2.76
CA ALA A 26 14.07 5.93 3.32
C ALA A 26 13.68 7.04 2.34
N LEU A 27 14.63 7.65 1.63
CA LEU A 27 14.30 8.75 0.73
C LEU A 27 13.30 8.32 -0.37
N PRO A 28 13.51 7.20 -1.09
CA PRO A 28 12.51 6.73 -2.04
C PRO A 28 11.18 6.33 -1.39
N ALA A 29 11.20 5.79 -0.16
CA ALA A 29 9.98 5.44 0.57
C ALA A 29 9.16 6.69 0.94
N ILE A 30 9.80 7.71 1.49
CA ILE A 30 9.19 9.00 1.83
C ILE A 30 8.60 9.65 0.57
N VAL A 31 9.37 9.71 -0.52
CA VAL A 31 8.88 10.25 -1.80
C VAL A 31 7.65 9.48 -2.29
N SER A 32 7.66 8.14 -2.20
CA SER A 32 6.49 7.33 -2.59
C SER A 32 5.25 7.70 -1.77
N MET A 33 5.40 7.86 -0.45
CA MET A 33 4.29 8.20 0.43
C MET A 33 3.79 9.62 0.21
N LEU A 34 4.69 10.58 0.01
CA LEU A 34 4.31 11.97 -0.29
C LEU A 34 3.57 12.08 -1.62
N VAL A 35 4.08 11.43 -2.68
CA VAL A 35 3.42 11.40 -3.98
C VAL A 35 2.05 10.74 -3.87
N ASN A 36 1.93 9.65 -3.11
CA ASN A 36 0.64 9.01 -2.86
C ASN A 36 -0.33 9.97 -2.13
N THR A 37 0.14 10.71 -1.13
CA THR A 37 -0.69 11.72 -0.45
C THR A 37 -1.14 12.83 -1.39
N ILE A 38 -0.26 13.34 -2.25
CA ILE A 38 -0.58 14.38 -3.25
C ILE A 38 -1.62 13.87 -4.25
N TYR A 39 -1.46 12.63 -4.74
CA TYR A 39 -2.42 11.99 -5.63
C TYR A 39 -3.81 11.94 -4.97
N ASN A 40 -3.93 11.42 -3.75
CA ASN A 40 -5.23 11.31 -3.07
C ASN A 40 -5.89 12.67 -2.84
N ILE A 41 -5.11 13.72 -2.57
CA ILE A 41 -5.64 15.10 -2.44
C ILE A 41 -6.14 15.60 -3.80
N THR A 42 -5.37 15.37 -4.87
CA THR A 42 -5.68 15.85 -6.23
C THR A 42 -6.93 15.18 -6.79
N ASP A 43 -7.05 13.85 -6.64
CA ASP A 43 -8.23 13.08 -7.03
C ASP A 43 -9.50 13.64 -6.37
N GLN A 44 -9.46 13.87 -5.07
CA GLN A 44 -10.61 14.42 -4.34
C GLN A 44 -10.94 15.87 -4.72
N ILE A 45 -9.97 16.66 -5.16
CA ILE A 45 -10.22 18.01 -5.71
C ILE A 45 -10.95 17.90 -7.05
N PHE A 46 -10.48 17.02 -7.94
CA PHE A 46 -11.12 16.84 -9.25
C PHE A 46 -12.53 16.28 -9.14
N ILE A 47 -12.76 15.28 -8.30
CA ILE A 47 -14.10 14.75 -8.02
C ILE A 47 -15.00 15.83 -7.42
N GLY A 48 -14.49 16.58 -6.44
CA GLY A 48 -15.23 17.69 -5.82
C GLY A 48 -15.58 18.81 -6.80
N HIS A 49 -14.73 19.08 -7.78
CA HIS A 49 -14.98 20.10 -8.80
C HIS A 49 -15.97 19.64 -9.88
N THR A 50 -15.89 18.37 -10.29
CA THR A 50 -16.66 17.85 -11.45
C THR A 50 -17.99 17.22 -11.06
N VAL A 51 -18.02 16.45 -9.98
CA VAL A 51 -19.22 15.74 -9.50
C VAL A 51 -19.84 16.46 -8.31
N GLY A 52 -19.04 17.22 -7.56
CA GLY A 52 -19.52 17.96 -6.39
C GLY A 52 -19.50 17.14 -5.11
N ILE A 53 -20.25 17.62 -4.12
CA ILE A 53 -20.26 17.06 -2.76
C ILE A 53 -20.68 15.59 -2.73
N LEU A 54 -21.62 15.18 -3.59
CA LEU A 54 -22.08 13.79 -3.66
C LEU A 54 -20.98 12.82 -4.16
N GLY A 55 -20.13 13.27 -5.09
CA GLY A 55 -18.99 12.47 -5.56
C GLY A 55 -17.94 12.26 -4.46
N ASN A 56 -17.63 13.32 -3.72
CA ASN A 56 -16.73 13.22 -2.57
C ASN A 56 -17.31 12.37 -1.44
N ALA A 57 -18.61 12.45 -1.20
CA ALA A 57 -19.28 11.56 -0.24
C ALA A 57 -19.17 10.10 -0.70
N ALA A 58 -19.35 9.83 -1.99
CA ALA A 58 -19.25 8.49 -2.56
C ALA A 58 -17.86 7.86 -2.38
N THR A 59 -16.78 8.60 -2.64
CA THR A 59 -15.42 8.10 -2.42
C THR A 59 -15.10 7.92 -0.95
N ASN A 60 -15.56 8.81 -0.07
CA ASN A 60 -15.41 8.68 1.37
C ASN A 60 -16.14 7.43 1.90
N THR A 61 -17.33 7.12 1.40
CA THR A 61 -18.07 5.91 1.78
C THR A 61 -17.38 4.63 1.27
N ALA A 62 -16.70 4.68 0.13
CA ALA A 62 -15.89 3.57 -0.38
C ALA A 62 -14.52 3.43 0.35
N PHE A 63 -14.07 4.46 1.06
CA PHE A 63 -12.75 4.53 1.68
C PHE A 63 -12.40 3.37 2.65
N PRO A 64 -13.33 2.85 3.48
CA PRO A 64 -13.04 1.68 4.33
C PRO A 64 -12.54 0.45 3.55
N ILE A 65 -12.98 0.28 2.31
CA ILE A 65 -12.56 -0.83 1.43
C ILE A 65 -11.11 -0.63 0.99
N VAL A 66 -10.70 0.61 0.74
CA VAL A 66 -9.31 0.96 0.45
C VAL A 66 -8.42 0.72 1.68
N ILE A 67 -8.89 1.06 2.89
CA ILE A 67 -8.17 0.76 4.13
C ILE A 67 -8.00 -0.75 4.31
N LEU A 68 -9.07 -1.53 4.09
CA LEU A 68 -9.02 -2.99 4.17
C LEU A 68 -8.03 -3.58 3.15
N SER A 69 -8.09 -3.13 1.89
CA SER A 69 -7.16 -3.55 0.84
C SER A 69 -5.71 -3.22 1.20
N THR A 70 -5.45 -2.00 1.67
CA THR A 70 -4.13 -1.56 2.11
C THR A 70 -3.63 -2.34 3.31
N GLY A 71 -4.50 -2.65 4.28
CA GLY A 71 -4.17 -3.48 5.42
C GLY A 71 -3.78 -4.89 5.02
N LEU A 72 -4.54 -5.53 4.12
CA LEU A 72 -4.20 -6.86 3.60
C LEU A 72 -2.90 -6.83 2.78
N ALA A 73 -2.68 -5.78 1.99
CA ALA A 73 -1.43 -5.57 1.27
C ALA A 73 -0.24 -5.44 2.23
N GLN A 74 -0.39 -4.71 3.33
CA GLN A 74 0.63 -4.56 4.36
C GLN A 74 0.86 -5.85 5.14
N LEU A 75 -0.19 -6.63 5.44
CA LEU A 75 -0.07 -7.94 6.07
C LEU A 75 0.86 -8.84 5.26
N VAL A 76 0.57 -9.00 3.97
CA VAL A 76 1.38 -9.86 3.11
C VAL A 76 2.73 -9.21 2.79
N GLY A 77 2.75 -7.93 2.46
CA GLY A 77 3.94 -7.20 2.03
C GLY A 77 5.01 -7.14 3.11
N ILE A 78 4.66 -6.63 4.31
CA ILE A 78 5.58 -6.56 5.45
C ILE A 78 5.97 -7.96 5.90
N GLY A 79 4.99 -8.87 6.01
CA GLY A 79 5.24 -10.24 6.43
C GLY A 79 6.21 -10.98 5.51
N THR A 80 6.04 -10.82 4.19
CA THR A 80 6.92 -11.43 3.19
C THR A 80 8.30 -10.77 3.19
N ALA A 81 8.37 -9.44 3.16
CA ALA A 81 9.62 -8.67 3.16
C ALA A 81 10.48 -8.94 4.41
N ALA A 82 9.85 -9.03 5.58
CA ALA A 82 10.53 -9.30 6.84
C ALA A 82 11.07 -10.74 6.89
N ASN A 83 10.25 -11.75 6.57
CA ASN A 83 10.70 -13.14 6.54
C ASN A 83 11.78 -13.37 5.48
N PHE A 84 11.64 -12.77 4.30
CA PHE A 84 12.67 -12.80 3.26
C PHE A 84 14.01 -12.26 3.78
N ASN A 85 14.03 -11.05 4.35
CA ASN A 85 15.28 -10.47 4.84
C ASN A 85 15.87 -11.20 6.06
N LEU A 86 15.03 -11.71 6.96
CA LEU A 86 15.47 -12.55 8.08
C LEU A 86 16.18 -13.80 7.58
N SER A 87 15.57 -14.54 6.65
CA SER A 87 16.18 -15.74 6.07
C SER A 87 17.41 -15.41 5.22
N MET A 88 17.41 -14.31 4.46
CA MET A 88 18.60 -13.86 3.71
C MET A 88 19.76 -13.51 4.64
N GLY A 89 19.50 -12.84 5.77
CA GLY A 89 20.50 -12.53 6.79
C GLY A 89 21.04 -13.79 7.48
N ALA A 90 20.16 -14.74 7.78
CA ALA A 90 20.51 -16.04 8.36
C ALA A 90 21.15 -17.02 7.35
N LYS A 91 21.30 -16.62 6.08
CA LYS A 91 21.78 -17.45 4.96
C LYS A 91 20.91 -18.69 4.68
N GLU A 92 19.63 -18.64 5.06
CA GLU A 92 18.61 -19.66 4.78
C GLU A 92 17.96 -19.42 3.40
N TRP A 93 18.72 -19.60 2.32
CA TRP A 93 18.31 -19.21 0.96
C TRP A 93 17.02 -19.86 0.47
N ASP A 94 16.79 -21.14 0.79
CA ASP A 94 15.59 -21.86 0.38
C ASP A 94 14.34 -21.40 1.12
N ALA A 95 14.48 -21.01 2.40
CA ALA A 95 13.41 -20.37 3.14
C ALA A 95 13.08 -19.00 2.54
N ALA A 96 14.10 -18.18 2.23
CA ALA A 96 13.91 -16.89 1.57
C ALA A 96 13.14 -17.00 0.24
N ARG A 97 13.50 -17.97 -0.61
CA ARG A 97 12.79 -18.28 -1.87
C ARG A 97 11.34 -18.70 -1.63
N SER A 98 11.12 -19.53 -0.62
CA SER A 98 9.79 -20.01 -0.24
C SER A 98 8.86 -18.89 0.21
N TYR A 99 9.36 -17.94 1.03
CA TYR A 99 8.59 -16.78 1.45
C TYR A 99 8.21 -15.88 0.27
N VAL A 100 9.15 -15.62 -0.66
CA VAL A 100 8.86 -14.84 -1.88
C VAL A 100 7.73 -15.49 -2.68
N GLY A 101 7.84 -16.79 -2.96
CA GLY A 101 6.83 -17.51 -3.73
C GLY A 101 5.46 -17.54 -3.06
N THR A 102 5.43 -17.81 -1.74
CA THR A 102 4.19 -17.82 -0.95
C THR A 102 3.57 -16.43 -0.89
N GLY A 103 4.37 -15.39 -0.62
CA GLY A 103 3.90 -14.00 -0.55
C GLY A 103 3.32 -13.48 -1.86
N LEU A 104 3.95 -13.80 -2.99
CA LEU A 104 3.43 -13.47 -4.32
C LEU A 104 2.04 -14.07 -4.55
N ILE A 105 1.87 -15.36 -4.26
CA ILE A 105 0.56 -16.02 -4.41
C ILE A 105 -0.45 -15.46 -3.41
N MET A 106 -0.07 -15.27 -2.14
CA MET A 106 -0.96 -14.69 -1.13
C MET A 106 -1.47 -13.31 -1.55
N SER A 107 -0.60 -12.44 -2.06
CA SER A 107 -0.99 -11.10 -2.51
C SER A 107 -1.94 -11.16 -3.72
N ALA A 108 -1.70 -12.05 -4.69
CA ALA A 108 -2.62 -12.24 -5.82
C ALA A 108 -3.98 -12.81 -5.35
N ALA A 109 -3.95 -13.86 -4.52
CA ALA A 109 -5.15 -14.54 -4.04
C ALA A 109 -6.03 -13.61 -3.19
N LEU A 110 -5.45 -12.89 -2.22
CA LEU A 110 -6.21 -11.95 -1.40
C LEU A 110 -6.77 -10.79 -2.22
N GLY A 111 -6.00 -10.29 -3.20
CA GLY A 111 -6.45 -9.27 -4.13
C GLY A 111 -7.68 -9.71 -4.93
N ILE A 112 -7.63 -10.91 -5.52
CA ILE A 112 -8.73 -11.50 -6.28
C ILE A 112 -9.94 -11.75 -5.38
N VAL A 113 -9.75 -12.39 -4.22
CA VAL A 113 -10.84 -12.68 -3.27
C VAL A 113 -11.51 -11.39 -2.83
N LEU A 114 -10.75 -10.37 -2.45
CA LEU A 114 -11.30 -9.08 -2.06
C LEU A 114 -12.05 -8.41 -3.23
N GLY A 115 -11.47 -8.39 -4.42
CA GLY A 115 -12.11 -7.85 -5.62
C GLY A 115 -13.45 -8.52 -5.91
N CYS A 116 -13.50 -9.86 -5.91
CA CYS A 116 -14.72 -10.63 -6.11
C CYS A 116 -15.77 -10.35 -5.04
N LEU A 117 -15.39 -10.34 -3.76
CA LEU A 117 -16.31 -10.06 -2.65
C LEU A 117 -16.91 -8.66 -2.77
N ILE A 118 -16.09 -7.65 -3.05
CA ILE A 118 -16.57 -6.27 -3.21
C ILE A 118 -17.46 -6.16 -4.45
N PHE A 119 -17.11 -6.79 -5.57
CA PHE A 119 -17.92 -6.75 -6.78
C PHE A 119 -19.32 -7.35 -6.55
N MET A 120 -19.41 -8.49 -5.84
CA MET A 120 -20.67 -9.19 -5.55
C MET A 120 -21.50 -8.50 -4.46
N PHE A 121 -20.85 -7.89 -3.46
CA PHE A 121 -21.51 -7.37 -2.26
C PHE A 121 -21.35 -5.85 -2.09
N GLN A 122 -21.06 -5.10 -3.16
CA GLN A 122 -20.83 -3.65 -3.08
C GLN A 122 -21.98 -2.90 -2.40
N THR A 123 -23.24 -3.21 -2.70
CA THR A 123 -24.40 -2.49 -2.12
C THR A 123 -24.49 -2.64 -0.60
N PRO A 124 -24.55 -3.87 -0.02
CA PRO A 124 -24.59 -4.01 1.43
C PRO A 124 -23.32 -3.48 2.11
N VAL A 125 -22.15 -3.59 1.47
CA VAL A 125 -20.91 -3.00 2.00
C VAL A 125 -21.00 -1.48 2.05
N LEU A 126 -21.46 -0.83 0.97
CA LEU A 126 -21.61 0.62 0.91
C LEU A 126 -22.63 1.14 1.92
N LEU A 127 -23.76 0.44 2.10
CA LEU A 127 -24.75 0.77 3.12
C LEU A 127 -24.16 0.63 4.54
N LEU A 128 -23.39 -0.43 4.79
CA LEU A 128 -22.68 -0.60 6.06
C LEU A 128 -21.64 0.51 6.31
N CYS A 129 -21.01 0.99 5.24
CA CYS A 129 -20.08 2.13 5.28
C CYS A 129 -20.79 3.50 5.35
N GLY A 130 -22.12 3.54 5.41
CA GLY A 130 -22.89 4.77 5.62
C GLY A 130 -23.35 5.48 4.34
N ALA A 131 -23.48 4.78 3.21
CA ALA A 131 -24.07 5.35 1.99
C ALA A 131 -25.52 5.79 2.25
N THR A 132 -25.83 7.05 1.98
CA THR A 132 -27.22 7.55 1.95
C THR A 132 -27.86 7.29 0.58
N GLU A 133 -29.18 7.40 0.47
CA GLU A 133 -29.91 7.16 -0.80
C GLU A 133 -29.38 8.00 -1.97
N ASN A 134 -28.97 9.25 -1.71
CA ASN A 134 -28.45 10.15 -2.73
C ASN A 134 -26.98 9.87 -3.11
N VAL A 135 -26.21 9.24 -2.21
CA VAL A 135 -24.79 8.93 -2.41
C VAL A 135 -24.59 7.54 -3.01
N LEU A 136 -25.47 6.60 -2.67
CA LEU A 136 -25.37 5.19 -3.05
C LEU A 136 -25.18 4.97 -4.56
N PRO A 137 -25.90 5.67 -5.48
CA PRO A 137 -25.71 5.47 -6.92
C PRO A 137 -24.30 5.86 -7.39
N TYR A 138 -23.75 6.96 -6.88
CA TYR A 138 -22.38 7.42 -7.19
C TYR A 138 -21.34 6.45 -6.61
N ALA A 139 -21.56 5.99 -5.38
CA ALA A 139 -20.67 5.07 -4.70
C ALA A 139 -20.65 3.69 -5.37
N GLN A 140 -21.79 3.18 -5.84
CA GLN A 140 -21.89 1.93 -6.60
C GLN A 140 -21.17 2.03 -7.95
N ARG A 141 -21.35 3.13 -8.69
CA ARG A 141 -20.63 3.35 -9.96
C ARG A 141 -19.12 3.36 -9.75
N TYR A 142 -18.67 4.11 -8.75
CA TYR A 142 -17.25 4.20 -8.42
C TYR A 142 -16.68 2.88 -7.92
N LEU A 143 -17.32 2.25 -6.93
CA LEU A 143 -16.84 1.03 -6.31
C LEU A 143 -16.93 -0.18 -7.24
N GLY A 144 -18.00 -0.27 -8.03
CA GLY A 144 -18.18 -1.35 -9.00
C GLY A 144 -17.05 -1.39 -10.03
N ILE A 145 -16.58 -0.23 -10.49
CA ILE A 145 -15.43 -0.13 -11.40
C ILE A 145 -14.11 -0.35 -10.65
N THR A 146 -13.89 0.33 -9.51
CA THR A 146 -12.63 0.22 -8.77
C THR A 146 -12.41 -1.15 -8.11
N ALA A 147 -13.45 -1.96 -7.91
CA ALA A 147 -13.35 -3.35 -7.49
C ALA A 147 -12.47 -4.19 -8.43
N CYS A 148 -12.53 -3.93 -9.74
CA CYS A 148 -11.66 -4.57 -10.73
C CYS A 148 -10.18 -4.20 -10.56
N GLY A 149 -9.91 -3.05 -9.93
CA GLY A 149 -8.58 -2.55 -9.60
C GLY A 149 -7.95 -3.18 -8.36
N LEU A 150 -8.77 -3.64 -7.41
CA LEU A 150 -8.33 -4.16 -6.11
C LEU A 150 -7.27 -5.28 -6.18
N PRO A 151 -7.36 -6.25 -7.11
CA PRO A 151 -6.31 -7.26 -7.26
C PRO A 151 -4.95 -6.65 -7.60
N PHE A 152 -4.92 -5.68 -8.50
CA PHE A 152 -3.70 -5.00 -8.93
C PHE A 152 -3.16 -4.13 -7.81
N LEU A 153 -4.03 -3.35 -7.16
CA LEU A 153 -3.68 -2.50 -6.02
C LEU A 153 -3.00 -3.29 -4.91
N LEU A 154 -3.65 -4.36 -4.44
CA LEU A 154 -3.15 -5.18 -3.34
C LEU A 154 -1.81 -5.81 -3.72
N PHE A 155 -1.71 -6.36 -4.93
CA PHE A 155 -0.50 -6.99 -5.42
C PHE A 155 0.67 -6.01 -5.48
N PHE A 156 0.55 -4.88 -6.19
CA PHE A 156 1.68 -3.96 -6.34
C PHE A 156 2.06 -3.32 -5.00
N THR A 157 1.08 -3.04 -4.14
CA THR A 157 1.32 -2.44 -2.83
C THR A 157 2.13 -3.39 -1.95
N ALA A 158 1.69 -4.64 -1.81
CA ALA A 158 2.40 -5.65 -1.04
C ALA A 158 3.80 -5.90 -1.60
N ASN A 159 3.89 -6.08 -2.91
CA ASN A 159 5.13 -6.48 -3.56
C ASN A 159 6.14 -5.34 -3.70
N SER A 160 5.72 -4.07 -3.67
CA SER A 160 6.66 -2.94 -3.58
C SER A 160 7.52 -3.00 -2.32
N MET A 161 6.99 -3.54 -1.22
CA MET A 161 7.73 -3.75 0.03
C MET A 161 8.77 -4.86 -0.14
N LEU A 162 8.43 -5.93 -0.87
CA LEU A 162 9.36 -6.99 -1.21
C LEU A 162 10.46 -6.51 -2.17
N ILE A 163 10.13 -5.71 -3.18
CA ILE A 163 11.12 -5.06 -4.08
C ILE A 163 12.10 -4.20 -3.28
N ARG A 164 11.58 -3.47 -2.28
CA ARG A 164 12.40 -2.68 -1.37
C ARG A 164 13.34 -3.59 -0.56
N ALA A 165 12.81 -4.69 -0.01
CA ALA A 165 13.58 -5.67 0.74
C ALA A 165 14.69 -6.34 -0.09
N ASP A 166 14.45 -6.58 -1.37
CA ASP A 166 15.43 -7.11 -2.33
C ASP A 166 16.56 -6.12 -2.69
N GLY A 167 16.50 -4.87 -2.20
CA GLY A 167 17.57 -3.89 -2.35
C GLY A 167 17.37 -2.87 -3.47
N ALA A 168 16.16 -2.79 -4.04
CA ALA A 168 15.78 -1.84 -5.08
C ALA A 168 14.71 -0.81 -4.62
N PRO A 169 14.98 0.01 -3.59
CA PRO A 169 14.01 0.99 -3.07
C PRO A 169 13.56 2.02 -4.12
N SER A 170 14.45 2.43 -5.04
CA SER A 170 14.08 3.32 -6.14
C SER A 170 13.14 2.66 -7.15
N TYR A 171 13.21 1.34 -7.33
CA TYR A 171 12.27 0.62 -8.18
C TYR A 171 10.91 0.51 -7.48
N ALA A 172 10.89 0.16 -6.19
CA ALA A 172 9.66 0.16 -5.39
C ALA A 172 8.95 1.53 -5.44
N MET A 173 9.71 2.62 -5.39
CA MET A 173 9.17 3.98 -5.58
C MET A 173 8.58 4.18 -6.97
N ARG A 174 9.26 3.76 -8.04
CA ARG A 174 8.71 3.85 -9.40
C ARG A 174 7.39 3.11 -9.57
N CYS A 175 7.21 1.96 -8.92
CA CYS A 175 5.92 1.25 -8.93
C CYS A 175 4.79 2.15 -8.44
N MET A 176 4.97 2.87 -7.32
CA MET A 176 3.94 3.75 -6.76
C MET A 176 3.80 5.06 -7.54
N VAL A 177 4.92 5.72 -7.85
CA VAL A 177 4.92 7.05 -8.48
C VAL A 177 4.36 7.00 -9.90
N SER A 178 4.66 5.94 -10.68
CA SER A 178 4.14 5.82 -12.04
C SER A 178 2.62 5.77 -12.09
N GLY A 179 1.98 4.99 -11.21
CA GLY A 179 0.53 4.96 -11.08
C GLY A 179 -0.03 6.29 -10.61
N ALA A 180 0.53 6.89 -9.55
CA ALA A 180 0.03 8.16 -9.02
C ALA A 180 0.07 9.30 -10.05
N VAL A 181 1.18 9.43 -10.79
CA VAL A 181 1.29 10.44 -11.86
C VAL A 181 0.31 10.14 -12.99
N LEU A 182 0.21 8.88 -13.42
CA LEU A 182 -0.72 8.50 -14.48
C LEU A 182 -2.17 8.74 -14.07
N ASN A 183 -2.54 8.43 -12.82
CA ASN A 183 -3.86 8.68 -12.28
C ASN A 183 -4.21 10.18 -12.38
N ILE A 184 -3.37 11.08 -11.88
CA ILE A 184 -3.61 12.53 -11.95
C ILE A 184 -3.83 13.00 -13.40
N LEU A 185 -3.03 12.50 -14.34
CA LEU A 185 -3.15 12.84 -15.75
C LEU A 185 -4.45 12.30 -16.37
N LEU A 186 -4.81 11.05 -16.05
CA LEU A 186 -6.03 10.42 -16.54
C LEU A 186 -7.28 11.03 -15.91
N ASP A 187 -7.24 11.43 -14.66
CA ASP A 187 -8.34 12.12 -13.99
C ASP A 187 -8.59 13.48 -14.63
N ALA A 188 -7.54 14.26 -14.87
CA ALA A 188 -7.66 15.52 -15.61
C ALA A 188 -8.27 15.27 -17.00
N LEU A 189 -7.85 14.22 -17.70
CA LEU A 189 -8.38 13.89 -19.02
C LEU A 189 -9.85 13.43 -18.98
N PHE A 190 -10.19 12.48 -18.11
CA PHE A 190 -11.50 11.83 -18.09
C PHE A 190 -12.56 12.65 -17.37
N MET A 191 -12.21 13.29 -16.25
CA MET A 191 -13.14 14.10 -15.49
C MET A 191 -13.26 15.51 -16.07
N LEU A 192 -12.15 16.22 -16.30
CA LEU A 192 -12.20 17.61 -16.79
C LEU A 192 -12.34 17.69 -18.31
N GLY A 193 -11.63 16.82 -19.04
CA GLY A 193 -11.65 16.82 -20.51
C GLY A 193 -12.91 16.17 -21.09
N PHE A 194 -13.21 14.93 -20.70
CA PHE A 194 -14.33 14.17 -21.25
C PHE A 194 -15.64 14.29 -20.46
N GLY A 195 -15.60 14.80 -19.23
CA GLY A 195 -16.81 14.97 -18.40
C GLY A 195 -17.44 13.66 -17.94
N TRP A 196 -16.67 12.57 -17.83
CA TRP A 196 -17.20 11.23 -17.46
C TRP A 196 -17.55 11.07 -15.98
N GLY A 197 -17.43 12.12 -15.17
CA GLY A 197 -17.83 12.12 -13.76
C GLY A 197 -17.16 11.00 -12.95
N MET A 198 -17.96 10.28 -12.14
CA MET A 198 -17.46 9.24 -11.24
C MET A 198 -16.86 8.04 -11.96
N GLU A 199 -17.41 7.67 -13.11
CA GLU A 199 -16.90 6.60 -13.95
C GLU A 199 -15.51 6.96 -14.49
N GLY A 200 -15.29 8.24 -14.84
CA GLY A 200 -13.98 8.77 -15.22
C GLY A 200 -12.93 8.59 -14.12
N ALA A 201 -13.23 9.03 -12.90
CA ALA A 201 -12.34 8.88 -11.74
C ALA A 201 -11.99 7.40 -11.46
N ALA A 202 -13.00 6.54 -11.50
CA ALA A 202 -12.82 5.12 -11.25
C ALA A 202 -11.95 4.44 -12.32
N LEU A 203 -12.16 4.75 -13.60
CA LEU A 203 -11.36 4.21 -14.71
C LEU A 203 -9.91 4.67 -14.66
N ALA A 204 -9.67 5.96 -14.37
CA ALA A 204 -8.33 6.51 -14.19
C ALA A 204 -7.59 5.78 -13.04
N THR A 205 -8.28 5.55 -11.92
CA THR A 205 -7.77 4.80 -10.77
C THR A 205 -7.37 3.37 -11.14
N VAL A 206 -8.26 2.62 -11.82
CA VAL A 206 -7.98 1.23 -12.21
C VAL A 206 -6.81 1.14 -13.18
N MET A 207 -6.76 2.02 -14.19
CA MET A 207 -5.65 2.02 -15.16
C MET A 207 -4.31 2.36 -14.52
N ALA A 208 -4.29 3.32 -13.59
CA ALA A 208 -3.10 3.63 -12.81
C ALA A 208 -2.62 2.44 -11.97
N GLN A 209 -3.54 1.71 -11.32
CA GLN A 209 -3.21 0.52 -10.55
C GLN A 209 -2.67 -0.61 -11.43
N ILE A 210 -3.24 -0.80 -12.63
CA ILE A 210 -2.72 -1.75 -13.63
C ILE A 210 -1.30 -1.38 -14.04
N VAL A 211 -1.00 -0.11 -14.31
CA VAL A 211 0.35 0.33 -14.68
C VAL A 211 1.34 0.11 -13.53
N SER A 212 0.99 0.46 -12.29
CA SER A 212 1.81 0.17 -11.09
C SER A 212 2.09 -1.33 -10.96
N PHE A 213 1.08 -2.16 -11.19
CA PHE A 213 1.20 -3.61 -11.20
C PHE A 213 2.13 -4.12 -12.30
N LEU A 214 2.00 -3.62 -13.53
CA LEU A 214 2.87 -4.01 -14.64
C LEU A 214 4.32 -3.63 -14.39
N VAL A 215 4.57 -2.42 -13.86
CA VAL A 215 5.91 -1.99 -13.44
C VAL A 215 6.44 -2.91 -12.34
N CYS A 216 5.61 -3.28 -11.36
CA CYS A 216 5.97 -4.21 -10.30
C CYS A 216 6.33 -5.62 -10.84
N ILE A 217 5.48 -6.22 -11.68
CA ILE A 217 5.73 -7.51 -12.33
C ILE A 217 7.01 -7.49 -13.14
N ARG A 218 7.28 -6.39 -13.86
CA ARG A 218 8.50 -6.21 -14.66
C ARG A 218 9.79 -6.27 -13.81
N TYR A 219 9.71 -5.95 -12.52
CA TYR A 219 10.84 -6.08 -11.59
C TYR A 219 11.21 -7.54 -11.33
N PHE A 220 10.23 -8.42 -11.19
CA PHE A 220 10.46 -9.79 -10.76
C PHE A 220 11.26 -10.62 -11.77
N PHE A 221 11.30 -10.21 -13.05
CA PHE A 221 12.23 -10.75 -14.06
C PHE A 221 13.70 -10.32 -13.85
N ARG A 222 13.95 -9.34 -12.99
CA ARG A 222 15.27 -8.77 -12.65
C ARG A 222 15.50 -8.73 -11.14
N PHE A 223 14.84 -9.63 -10.40
CA PHE A 223 14.98 -9.76 -8.94
C PHE A 223 16.47 -9.98 -8.59
N GLN A 224 16.99 -9.17 -7.67
CA GLN A 224 18.44 -9.03 -7.45
C GLN A 224 19.03 -10.17 -6.62
N ALA A 225 18.29 -10.68 -5.64
CA ALA A 225 18.77 -11.76 -4.78
C ALA A 225 18.91 -13.09 -5.52
N PHE A 226 17.94 -13.43 -6.36
CA PHE A 226 17.91 -14.67 -7.14
C PHE A 226 16.86 -14.59 -8.26
N PRO A 227 17.01 -15.38 -9.35
CA PRO A 227 15.97 -15.47 -10.37
C PRO A 227 14.71 -16.12 -9.79
N ILE A 228 13.57 -15.48 -10.00
CA ILE A 228 12.27 -16.06 -9.66
C ILE A 228 11.87 -17.05 -10.74
N VAL A 229 11.64 -18.30 -10.36
CA VAL A 229 11.18 -19.37 -11.24
C VAL A 229 9.81 -19.86 -10.80
N LEU A 230 9.00 -20.35 -11.76
CA LEU A 230 7.63 -20.82 -11.53
C LEU A 230 7.53 -21.89 -10.44
N THR A 231 8.57 -22.71 -10.24
CA THR A 231 8.59 -23.75 -9.20
C THR A 231 8.61 -23.19 -7.77
N MET A 232 9.01 -21.92 -7.59
CA MET A 232 8.94 -21.22 -6.32
C MET A 232 7.52 -20.79 -5.97
N LEU A 233 6.64 -20.61 -6.96
CA LEU A 233 5.25 -20.18 -6.77
C LEU A 233 4.41 -21.35 -6.24
N ARG A 234 4.56 -21.65 -4.96
CA ARG A 234 3.75 -22.64 -4.22
C ARG A 234 3.38 -22.06 -2.86
N VAL A 235 2.11 -22.22 -2.48
CA VAL A 235 1.67 -21.86 -1.14
C VAL A 235 2.12 -22.95 -0.18
N ARG A 236 2.86 -22.55 0.85
CA ARG A 236 3.19 -23.44 1.96
C ARG A 236 2.59 -22.89 3.24
N GLY A 237 1.81 -23.72 3.94
CA GLY A 237 1.02 -23.30 5.10
C GLY A 237 1.88 -22.73 6.25
N HIS A 238 3.07 -23.29 6.46
CA HIS A 238 4.01 -22.79 7.47
C HIS A 238 4.49 -21.36 7.14
N GLU A 239 4.88 -21.11 5.89
CA GLU A 239 5.32 -19.80 5.40
C GLU A 239 4.17 -18.79 5.43
N MET A 240 2.96 -19.20 5.05
CA MET A 240 1.75 -18.39 5.16
C MET A 240 1.51 -17.92 6.60
N LEU A 241 1.62 -18.83 7.57
CA LEU A 241 1.45 -18.51 8.98
C LEU A 241 2.53 -17.53 9.49
N ARG A 242 3.79 -17.68 9.06
CA ARG A 242 4.87 -16.76 9.44
C ARG A 242 4.74 -15.40 8.78
N ILE A 243 4.31 -15.34 7.52
CA ILE A 243 3.97 -14.08 6.84
C ILE A 243 2.85 -13.37 7.60
N ALA A 244 1.77 -14.09 7.91
CA ALA A 244 0.66 -13.55 8.69
C ALA A 244 1.13 -13.06 10.07
N LYS A 245 1.93 -13.82 10.82
CA LYS A 245 2.42 -13.42 12.16
C LYS A 245 3.19 -12.10 12.15
N LEU A 246 4.08 -11.88 11.18
CA LEU A 246 4.85 -10.64 11.10
C LEU A 246 4.04 -9.47 10.52
N GLY A 247 3.06 -9.73 9.67
CA GLY A 247 2.21 -8.71 9.06
C GLY A 247 0.96 -8.33 9.86
N LEU A 248 0.48 -9.21 10.75
CA LEU A 248 -0.81 -9.08 11.43
C LEU A 248 -0.87 -7.82 12.29
N SER A 249 0.22 -7.46 12.98
CA SER A 249 0.26 -6.24 13.79
C SER A 249 -0.04 -4.99 12.97
N ASN A 250 0.49 -4.91 11.74
CA ASN A 250 0.26 -3.75 10.88
C ASN A 250 -1.14 -3.76 10.27
N PHE A 251 -1.67 -4.94 9.95
CA PHE A 251 -3.07 -5.09 9.56
C PHE A 251 -4.02 -4.61 10.66
N LEU A 252 -3.82 -5.07 11.90
CA LEU A 252 -4.61 -4.64 13.06
C LEU A 252 -4.48 -3.14 13.30
N ASN A 253 -3.30 -2.55 13.09
CA ASN A 253 -3.11 -1.09 13.16
C ASN A 253 -4.01 -0.37 12.13
N GLN A 254 -4.11 -0.85 10.90
CA GLN A 254 -5.02 -0.28 9.90
C GLN A 254 -6.49 -0.39 10.33
N ILE A 255 -6.90 -1.53 10.90
CA ILE A 255 -8.27 -1.69 11.43
C ILE A 255 -8.53 -0.75 12.60
N ILE A 256 -7.57 -0.61 13.52
CA ILE A 256 -7.68 0.32 14.66
C ILE A 256 -7.78 1.77 14.16
N MET A 257 -6.94 2.18 13.21
CA MET A 257 -7.00 3.52 12.61
C MET A 257 -8.35 3.78 11.93
N MET A 258 -8.93 2.79 11.26
CA MET A 258 -10.27 2.88 10.68
C MET A 258 -11.34 3.10 11.76
N ILE A 259 -11.32 2.31 12.83
CA ILE A 259 -12.26 2.44 13.95
C ILE A 259 -12.12 3.81 14.61
N VAL A 260 -10.88 4.24 14.90
CA VAL A 260 -10.59 5.57 15.49
C VAL A 260 -11.14 6.68 14.59
N GLY A 261 -10.96 6.59 13.27
CA GLY A 261 -11.50 7.56 12.33
C GLY A 261 -13.03 7.63 12.34
N ILE A 262 -13.70 6.47 12.34
CA ILE A 262 -15.17 6.38 12.42
C ILE A 262 -15.67 6.96 13.74
N THR A 263 -15.05 6.59 14.86
CA THR A 263 -15.42 7.10 16.19
C THR A 263 -15.20 8.61 16.29
N LEU A 264 -14.07 9.13 15.79
CA LEU A 264 -13.79 10.57 15.77
C LEU A 264 -14.85 11.33 14.99
N ASN A 265 -15.20 10.87 13.79
CA ASN A 265 -16.23 11.49 12.95
C ASN A 265 -17.59 11.49 13.66
N ASN A 266 -18.00 10.37 14.26
CA ASN A 266 -19.28 10.28 14.98
C ASN A 266 -19.35 11.23 16.19
N ILE A 267 -18.26 11.33 16.96
CA ILE A 267 -18.16 12.25 18.11
C ILE A 267 -18.23 13.71 17.63
N LEU A 268 -17.50 14.07 16.58
CA LEU A 268 -17.50 15.42 16.02
C LEU A 268 -18.88 15.82 15.49
N THR A 269 -19.58 14.90 14.82
CA THR A 269 -20.96 15.15 14.35
C THR A 269 -21.92 15.35 15.53
N HIS A 270 -21.87 14.48 16.54
CA HIS A 270 -22.79 14.54 17.68
C HIS A 270 -22.60 15.80 18.53
N TYR A 271 -21.36 16.11 18.94
CA TYR A 271 -21.07 17.29 19.75
C TYR A 271 -20.99 18.58 18.92
N GLY A 272 -20.63 18.49 17.64
CA GLY A 272 -20.67 19.61 16.70
C GLY A 272 -22.09 20.13 16.53
N ALA A 273 -23.07 19.23 16.38
CA ALA A 273 -24.49 19.59 16.30
C ALA A 273 -24.97 20.39 17.53
N ALA A 274 -24.39 20.14 18.71
CA ALA A 274 -24.68 20.87 19.94
C ALA A 274 -23.90 22.19 20.09
N SER A 275 -23.01 22.52 19.16
CA SER A 275 -22.18 23.73 19.18
C SER A 275 -22.76 24.83 18.29
N VAL A 276 -22.24 26.06 18.44
CA VAL A 276 -22.56 27.20 17.55
C VAL A 276 -22.17 26.98 16.08
N TYR A 277 -21.33 25.97 15.81
CA TYR A 277 -20.81 25.66 14.49
C TYR A 277 -21.62 24.58 13.75
N GLY A 278 -22.59 23.95 14.42
CA GLY A 278 -23.35 22.83 13.86
C GLY A 278 -22.50 21.58 13.61
N ALA A 279 -23.12 20.53 13.06
CA ALA A 279 -22.46 19.23 12.87
C ALA A 279 -21.37 19.26 11.78
N ASP A 280 -21.53 20.12 10.77
CA ASP A 280 -20.77 20.03 9.52
C ASP A 280 -19.41 20.74 9.58
N ILE A 281 -19.32 21.89 10.26
CA ILE A 281 -18.08 22.68 10.32
C ILE A 281 -16.95 21.92 11.05
N PRO A 282 -17.16 21.34 12.25
CA PRO A 282 -16.11 20.58 12.94
C PRO A 282 -15.61 19.38 12.12
N LEU A 283 -16.52 18.69 11.41
CA LEU A 283 -16.18 17.58 10.53
C LEU A 283 -15.32 18.04 9.35
N ALA A 284 -15.67 19.17 8.71
CA ALA A 284 -14.89 19.75 7.63
C ALA A 284 -13.47 20.15 8.08
N VAL A 285 -13.35 20.78 9.26
CA VAL A 285 -12.05 21.15 9.84
C VAL A 285 -11.21 19.91 10.14
N ALA A 286 -11.79 18.87 10.72
CA ALA A 286 -11.09 17.61 10.97
C ALA A 286 -10.60 16.97 9.66
N GLY A 287 -11.37 17.04 8.57
CA GLY A 287 -10.95 16.62 7.24
C GLY A 287 -9.70 17.35 6.72
N ILE A 288 -9.60 18.66 6.96
CA ILE A 288 -8.40 19.44 6.59
C ILE A 288 -7.20 19.05 7.47
N VAL A 289 -7.40 18.95 8.78
CA VAL A 289 -6.33 18.60 9.74
C VAL A 289 -5.79 17.20 9.48
N THR A 290 -6.65 16.21 9.22
CA THR A 290 -6.23 14.84 8.88
C THR A 290 -5.42 14.78 7.60
N LYS A 291 -5.75 15.59 6.58
CA LYS A 291 -4.94 15.71 5.35
C LYS A 291 -3.57 16.33 5.60
N LEU A 292 -3.46 17.34 6.46
CA LEU A 292 -2.15 17.87 6.87
C LEU A 292 -1.35 16.84 7.66
N ASN A 293 -2.01 16.12 8.57
CA ASN A 293 -1.38 15.07 9.36
C ASN A 293 -0.86 13.91 8.48
N SER A 294 -1.55 13.57 7.38
CA SER A 294 -1.11 12.51 6.48
C SER A 294 0.22 12.83 5.78
N VAL A 295 0.51 14.10 5.53
CA VAL A 295 1.82 14.55 5.02
C VAL A 295 2.91 14.30 6.06
N LEU A 296 2.66 14.61 7.34
CA LEU A 296 3.62 14.34 8.42
C LEU A 296 3.85 12.84 8.64
N ILE A 297 2.77 12.06 8.61
CA ILE A 297 2.81 10.59 8.73
C ILE A 297 3.57 9.97 7.55
N ALA A 298 3.50 10.55 6.34
CA ALA A 298 4.24 10.06 5.18
C ALA A 298 5.76 10.05 5.40
N PHE A 299 6.30 11.05 6.12
CA PHE A 299 7.72 11.08 6.49
C PHE A 299 8.08 9.96 7.48
N THR A 300 7.30 9.82 8.55
CA THR A 300 7.60 8.86 9.62
C THR A 300 7.44 7.41 9.13
N VAL A 301 6.35 7.12 8.42
CA VAL A 301 6.11 5.80 7.84
C VAL A 301 7.10 5.51 6.71
N GLY A 302 7.43 6.49 5.87
CA GLY A 302 8.44 6.34 4.83
C GLY A 302 9.82 5.99 5.41
N LEU A 303 10.23 6.68 6.48
CA LEU A 303 11.45 6.37 7.21
C LEU A 303 11.41 4.95 7.80
N ALA A 304 10.32 4.59 8.49
CA ALA A 304 10.16 3.27 9.08
C ALA A 304 10.23 2.13 8.03
N GLN A 305 9.55 2.30 6.89
CA GLN A 305 9.61 1.35 5.77
C GLN A 305 10.99 1.29 5.12
N GLY A 306 11.70 2.41 5.06
CA GLY A 306 13.09 2.47 4.58
C GLY A 306 14.06 1.71 5.48
N CYS A 307 13.88 1.79 6.79
CA CYS A 307 14.74 1.11 7.75
C CYS A 307 14.39 -0.39 7.94
N GLN A 308 13.17 -0.81 7.60
CA GLN A 308 12.72 -2.19 7.80
C GLN A 308 13.68 -3.25 7.19
N PRO A 309 14.17 -3.11 5.93
CA PRO A 309 15.10 -4.08 5.37
C PRO A 309 16.42 -4.19 6.14
N ILE A 310 16.92 -3.05 6.64
CA ILE A 310 18.16 -2.98 7.40
C ILE A 310 18.00 -3.73 8.73
N PHE A 311 16.91 -3.46 9.46
CA PHE A 311 16.61 -4.15 10.71
C PHE A 311 16.41 -5.66 10.51
N SER A 312 15.53 -6.07 9.61
CA SER A 312 15.20 -7.49 9.42
C SER A 312 16.39 -8.30 8.92
N PHE A 313 17.21 -7.76 7.99
CA PHE A 313 18.38 -8.47 7.50
C PHE A 313 19.45 -8.63 8.58
N ASN A 314 19.79 -7.55 9.30
CA ASN A 314 20.82 -7.60 10.34
C ASN A 314 20.37 -8.42 11.56
N MET A 315 19.07 -8.48 11.84
CA MET A 315 18.50 -9.39 12.83
C MET A 315 18.69 -10.86 12.42
N GLY A 316 18.44 -11.20 11.16
CA GLY A 316 18.71 -12.55 10.63
C GLY A 316 20.19 -12.91 10.65
N ALA A 317 21.07 -11.93 10.38
CA ALA A 317 22.52 -12.11 10.40
C ALA A 317 23.13 -12.10 11.81
N GLY A 318 22.34 -11.89 12.87
CA GLY A 318 22.83 -11.76 14.25
C GLY A 318 23.66 -10.51 14.53
N ASN A 319 23.62 -9.50 13.65
CA ASN A 319 24.41 -8.27 13.78
C ASN A 319 23.68 -7.19 14.58
N TYR A 320 23.56 -7.41 15.88
CA TYR A 320 22.87 -6.49 16.80
C TYR A 320 23.53 -5.10 16.91
N GLY A 321 24.84 -5.00 16.62
CA GLY A 321 25.55 -3.72 16.59
C GLY A 321 24.95 -2.78 15.54
N ARG A 322 24.76 -3.28 14.31
CA ARG A 322 24.14 -2.51 13.22
C ARG A 322 22.68 -2.19 13.47
N ILE A 323 21.94 -3.05 14.17
CA ILE A 323 20.55 -2.76 14.59
C ILE A 323 20.52 -1.55 15.52
N LYS A 324 21.41 -1.51 16.52
CA LYS A 324 21.51 -0.39 17.47
C LYS A 324 21.98 0.89 16.79
N GLU A 325 22.89 0.78 15.82
CA GLU A 325 23.33 1.91 14.99
C GLU A 325 22.19 2.46 14.12
N THR A 326 21.37 1.59 13.52
CA THR A 326 20.22 1.99 12.67
C THR A 326 19.10 2.66 13.49
N TYR A 327 18.96 2.30 14.77
CA TYR A 327 17.97 2.89 15.67
C TYR A 327 18.36 4.29 16.18
N ARG A 328 19.67 4.60 16.25
CA ARG A 328 20.20 5.87 16.73
C ARG A 328 20.09 6.95 15.65
#